data_AF-W4VC30-F1
#
_entry.id   AF-W4VC30-F1
#
_cell.length_a   1.000
_cell.length_b   1.000
_cell.length_c   1.000
_cell.angle_alpha   90.00
_cell.angle_beta   90.00
_cell.angle_gamma   90.00
#
_symmetry.space_group_name_H-M   'P 1'
#
loop_
_entity.id
_entity.type
_entity.pdbx_description
1 polymer ?
#
loop_
_entity_poly.entity_id
_entity_poly.type
_entity_poly.pdbx_seq_one_letter_code
_entity_poly.pdbx_strand_id
1 'polypeptide(L)' 'MAELTGKINREIAVYINRKGNVIDVSVGDSSTVSLPEVEGRRDSTHLLGIRCIHTHPTVRE' A
#
# COMPACT_ATOMS: atom_id res chain seq x y z
N MET A 1 -1.59 6.86 9.69
CA MET A 1 -0.93 6.75 8.36
C MET A 1 -0.47 8.10 7.86
N ALA A 2 -1.37 9.05 7.58
CA ALA A 2 -1.03 10.39 7.09
C ALA A 2 0.02 11.14 7.93
N GLU A 3 -0.03 11.01 9.26
CA GLU A 3 1.00 11.58 10.15
C GLU A 3 2.41 11.04 9.86
N LEU A 4 2.53 9.72 9.65
CA LEU A 4 3.82 9.09 9.32
C LEU A 4 4.32 9.57 7.97
N THR A 5 3.46 9.56 6.95
CA THR A 5 3.72 10.08 5.60
C THR A 5 4.26 11.51 5.64
N GLY A 6 3.63 12.39 6.43
CA GLY A 6 4.07 13.77 6.61
C GLY A 6 5.39 13.89 7.37
N LYS A 7 5.62 13.07 8.41
CA LYS A 7 6.86 13.06 9.18
C LYS A 7 8.07 12.62 8.36
N ILE A 8 7.88 11.63 7.48
CA ILE A 8 8.99 11.10 6.65
C ILE A 8 9.08 11.78 5.28
N ASN A 9 8.08 12.57 4.89
CA ASN A 9 7.93 13.16 3.57
C ASN A 9 8.09 12.14 2.42
N ARG A 10 7.48 10.97 2.59
CA ARG A 10 7.53 9.85 1.63
C ARG A 10 6.17 9.18 1.56
N GLU A 11 5.84 8.65 0.38
CA GLU A 11 4.68 7.80 0.13
C GLU A 11 4.79 6.48 0.88
N ILE A 12 3.64 5.94 1.28
CA ILE A 12 3.56 4.65 1.95
C ILE A 12 2.38 3.86 1.39
N ALA A 13 2.63 2.62 0.98
CA ALA A 13 1.64 1.63 0.61
C ALA A 13 1.68 0.46 1.59
N VAL A 14 0.53 0.05 2.13
CA VAL A 14 0.41 -1.09 3.06
C VAL A 14 -0.65 -2.04 2.54
N TYR A 15 -0.29 -3.30 2.41
CA TYR A 15 -1.20 -4.38 2.01
C TYR A 15 -1.61 -5.20 3.22
N ILE A 16 -2.92 -5.36 3.41
CA ILE A 16 -3.50 -6.04 4.57
C ILE A 16 -4.46 -7.13 4.08
N ASN A 17 -4.29 -8.35 4.56
CA ASN A 17 -5.22 -9.44 4.25
C ASN A 17 -6.49 -9.40 5.12
N ARG A 18 -7.49 -10.24 4.82
CA ARG A 18 -8.75 -10.32 5.58
C ARG A 18 -8.61 -10.70 7.06
N LYS A 19 -7.47 -11.31 7.47
CA LYS A 19 -7.18 -11.64 8.87
C LYS A 19 -6.61 -10.44 9.65
N GLY A 20 -6.34 -9.33 8.97
CA GLY A 20 -5.71 -8.15 9.54
C GLY A 20 -4.18 -8.19 9.53
N ASN A 21 -3.57 -9.19 8.89
CA ASN A 21 -2.10 -9.25 8.81
C ASN A 21 -1.61 -8.30 7.71
N VAL A 22 -0.56 -7.54 8.01
CA VAL A 22 0.24 -6.85 7.01
C VAL A 22 1.01 -7.90 6.21
N ILE A 23 0.81 -7.92 4.90
CA ILE A 23 1.49 -8.86 4.00
C ILE A 23 2.59 -8.19 3.20
N ASP A 24 2.54 -6.87 3.04
CA ASP A 24 3.60 -6.09 2.41
C ASP A 24 3.52 -4.61 2.80
N VAL A 25 4.68 -3.93 2.79
CA VAL A 25 4.82 -2.49 3.01
C VAL A 25 5.88 -1.92 2.06
N SER A 26 5.50 -0.90 1.30
CA SER A 26 6.41 -0.15 0.44
C SER A 26 6.45 1.32 0.86
N VAL A 27 7.67 1.89 0.92
CA VAL A 27 7.90 3.31 1.26
C VAL A 27 8.72 3.95 0.13
N GLY A 28 8.21 5.00 -0.49
CA GLY A 28 8.75 5.57 -1.72
C GLY A 28 8.48 7.06 -1.87
N ASP A 29 8.79 7.60 -3.04
CA ASP A 29 8.19 8.81 -3.58
C ASP A 29 7.24 8.43 -4.72
N SER A 30 6.63 9.42 -5.38
CA SER A 30 5.67 9.22 -6.47
C SER A 30 6.22 8.43 -7.66
N SER A 31 7.54 8.28 -7.76
CA SER A 31 8.23 7.52 -8.81
C SER A 31 8.79 6.18 -8.35
N THR A 32 8.93 5.93 -7.03
CA THR A 32 9.65 4.78 -6.48
C THR A 32 8.81 3.86 -5.61
N VAL A 33 7.59 4.25 -5.22
CA VAL A 33 6.72 3.33 -4.47
C VAL A 33 6.18 2.25 -5.42
N SER A 34 6.73 1.04 -5.28
CA SER A 34 6.24 -0.12 -6.03
C SER A 34 4.91 -0.58 -5.43
N LEU A 35 3.92 -0.79 -6.29
CA LEU A 35 2.66 -1.46 -5.94
C LEU A 35 2.74 -2.87 -6.51
N PRO A 36 3.30 -3.84 -5.77
CA PRO A 36 3.43 -5.19 -6.28
C PRO A 36 2.05 -5.76 -6.62
N GLU A 37 2.00 -6.52 -7.72
CA GLU A 37 0.84 -7.34 -8.02
C GLU A 37 0.65 -8.33 -6.88
N VAL A 38 -0.54 -8.33 -6.31
CA VAL A 38 -0.84 -9.21 -5.20
C VAL A 38 -1.40 -10.51 -5.76
N GLU A 39 -0.59 -11.56 -5.73
CA GLU A 39 -1.01 -12.90 -6.14
C GLU A 39 -1.95 -13.54 -5.10
N GLY A 40 -2.82 -14.45 -5.55
CA GLY A 40 -3.72 -15.19 -4.67
C GLY A 40 -5.15 -15.39 -5.19
N ARG A 41 -5.41 -15.05 -6.45
CA ARG A 41 -6.76 -15.15 -7.04
C ARG A 41 -6.95 -16.62 -7.40
N ARG A 42 -7.71 -17.34 -6.57
CA ARG A 42 -8.04 -18.74 -6.85
C ARG A 42 -8.96 -18.90 -8.06
N ASP A 43 -9.73 -17.87 -8.40
CA ASP A 43 -10.66 -17.85 -9.53
C ASP A 43 -10.99 -16.39 -9.92
N SER A 44 -11.39 -16.13 -11.17
CA SER A 44 -11.78 -14.80 -11.67
C SER A 44 -12.99 -14.21 -10.95
N THR A 45 -13.78 -15.04 -10.26
CA THR A 45 -14.99 -14.64 -9.54
C THR A 45 -14.74 -14.12 -8.11
N HIS A 46 -13.60 -14.45 -7.50
CA HIS A 46 -13.33 -14.11 -6.10
C HIS A 46 -12.35 -12.93 -5.95
N LEU A 47 -12.66 -12.04 -5.00
CA LEU A 47 -11.72 -11.02 -4.53
C LEU A 47 -10.57 -11.69 -3.77
N LEU A 48 -9.36 -11.14 -3.91
CA LEU A 48 -8.13 -11.59 -3.24
C LEU A 48 -8.18 -11.52 -1.71
N GLY A 49 -9.17 -10.81 -1.16
CA GLY A 49 -9.26 -10.58 0.29
C GLY A 49 -8.10 -9.73 0.82
N ILE A 50 -7.52 -8.89 -0.04
CA ILE A 50 -6.39 -8.01 0.26
C ILE A 50 -6.83 -6.58 0.02
N ARG A 51 -6.48 -5.69 0.95
CA ARG A 51 -6.76 -4.26 0.90
C ARG A 51 -5.43 -3.51 0.84
N CYS A 52 -5.32 -2.53 -0.04
CA CYS A 52 -4.19 -1.61 -0.08
C CYS A 52 -4.59 -0.28 0.56
N ILE A 53 -3.75 0.24 1.46
CA ILE A 53 -3.82 1.59 2.01
C ILE A 53 -2.61 2.33 1.46
N HIS A 54 -2.85 3.31 0.58
CA HIS A 54 -1.82 4.14 -0.02
C HIS A 54 -1.96 5.59 0.48
N THR A 55 -0.84 6.24 0.77
CA THR A 55 -0.79 7.66 1.16
C THR A 55 0.27 8.42 0.38
N HIS A 56 -0.05 9.67 0.02
CA HIS A 56 0.89 10.62 -0.57
C HIS A 56 1.30 11.70 0.45
N PRO A 57 2.56 12.17 0.45
CA PRO A 57 2.93 13.36 1.20
C PRO A 57 2.25 14.59 0.59
N THR A 58 1.93 15.58 1.42
CA THR A 58 1.25 16.81 0.97
C THR A 58 2.22 17.82 0.34
N VAL A 59 3.53 17.57 0.42
CA VAL A 59 4.54 18.48 -0.16
C VAL A 59 4.41 18.42 -1.67
N ARG A 60 3.86 19.49 -2.25
CA ARG A 60 3.90 19.77 -3.68
C ARG A 60 5.26 20.41 -3.98
N GLU A 61 5.98 19.87 -4.95
CA GLU A 61 7.02 20.63 -5.67
C GLU A 61 6.42 21.86 -6.34
#